data_AF-A0A924CWU7-F1
#
_entry.id   AF-A0A924CWU7-F1
#
_cell.length_a   1.000
_cell.length_b   1.000
_cell.length_c   1.000
_cell.angle_alpha   90.00
_cell.angle_beta   90.00
_cell.angle_gamma   90.00
#
_symmetry.space_group_name_H-M   'P 1'
#
loop_
_entity.id
_entity.type
_entity.pdbx_description
1 polymer ?
#
loop_
_entity_poly.entity_id
_entity_poly.type
_entity_poly.pdbx_seq_one_letter_code
_entity_poly.pdbx_strand_id
1 'polypeptide(L)'
;MRFSMILALVLLSSSGAAHAACDIGPAPAAAANAVSLSTLEWAPFRRPEIGWAIYAPRVAAEIGTICGPTTPGFAAALQRWQSANNFAASGVVDVPSFAAMNMRWTLARQFVMQTRGGACPEPPVAAALATATPGESYGGKTITVRADALTAWRRLVAAARRDLPGLRRDRRWLTIFSGFRPPLDDDLR
;
A
#
# COMPACT_ATOMS: atom_id res chain seq x y z
N MET A 1 -28.70 18.81 -47.01
CA MET A 1 -28.98 17.72 -46.05
C MET A 1 -28.10 16.52 -46.37
N ARG A 2 -27.05 16.26 -45.58
CA ARG A 2 -26.37 14.96 -45.52
C ARG A 2 -25.90 14.76 -44.07
N PHE A 3 -26.64 13.94 -43.34
CA PHE A 3 -26.28 13.49 -41.99
C PHE A 3 -25.22 12.38 -42.13
N SER A 4 -23.98 12.63 -41.73
CA SER A 4 -23.00 11.58 -41.48
C SER A 4 -23.01 11.27 -39.99
N MET A 5 -23.75 10.21 -39.66
CA MET A 5 -23.79 9.59 -38.34
C MET A 5 -22.54 8.72 -38.18
N ILE A 6 -21.56 9.19 -37.41
CA ILE A 6 -20.39 8.38 -37.02
C ILE A 6 -20.81 7.49 -35.85
N LEU A 7 -20.85 6.19 -36.14
CA LEU A 7 -21.13 5.11 -35.19
C LEU A 7 -19.99 5.02 -34.17
N ALA A 8 -20.31 5.25 -32.89
CA ALA A 8 -19.39 5.01 -31.79
C ALA A 8 -19.23 3.49 -31.58
N LEU A 9 -18.04 2.95 -31.89
CA LEU A 9 -17.69 1.58 -31.53
C LEU A 9 -17.24 1.56 -30.07
N VAL A 10 -18.15 1.17 -29.18
CA VAL A 10 -17.87 0.93 -27.77
C VAL A 10 -17.24 -0.46 -27.64
N LEU A 11 -15.91 -0.55 -27.54
CA LEU A 11 -15.19 -1.77 -27.16
C LEU A 11 -15.22 -1.94 -25.63
N LEU A 12 -16.31 -2.49 -25.09
CA LEU A 12 -16.31 -3.08 -23.75
C LEU A 12 -16.04 -4.58 -23.88
N SER A 13 -14.81 -5.03 -23.58
CA SER A 13 -14.51 -6.41 -23.16
C SER A 13 -13.04 -6.55 -22.70
N SER A 14 -12.70 -5.96 -21.56
CA SER A 14 -11.33 -6.01 -21.00
C SER A 14 -11.15 -7.09 -19.92
N SER A 15 -12.23 -7.70 -19.43
CA SER A 15 -12.17 -8.53 -18.22
C SER A 15 -11.73 -9.98 -18.48
N GLY A 16 -12.12 -10.58 -19.61
CA GLY A 16 -11.80 -11.99 -19.92
C GLY A 16 -10.34 -12.22 -20.33
N ALA A 17 -9.78 -11.33 -21.16
CA ALA A 17 -8.39 -11.40 -21.60
C ALA A 17 -7.41 -11.11 -20.43
N ALA A 18 -7.78 -10.18 -19.54
CA ALA A 18 -7.05 -9.91 -18.32
C ALA A 18 -6.99 -11.13 -17.38
N HIS A 19 -8.10 -11.86 -17.25
CA HIS A 19 -8.16 -13.07 -16.42
C HIS A 19 -7.31 -14.22 -17.00
N ALA A 20 -7.44 -14.48 -18.30
CA ALA A 20 -6.65 -15.53 -18.98
C ALA A 20 -5.14 -15.26 -18.91
N ALA A 21 -4.72 -13.99 -18.92
CA ALA A 21 -3.32 -13.62 -18.74
C ALA A 21 -2.79 -13.92 -17.33
N CYS A 22 -3.65 -14.01 -16.31
CA CYS A 22 -3.24 -14.36 -14.94
C CYS A 22 -2.95 -15.84 -14.74
N ASP A 23 -3.44 -16.71 -15.63
CA ASP A 23 -3.20 -18.16 -15.56
C ASP A 23 -1.93 -18.58 -16.33
N ILE A 24 -1.27 -17.66 -17.03
CA ILE A 24 -0.06 -17.91 -17.82
C ILE A 24 1.19 -17.52 -17.03
N GLY A 25 2.11 -18.47 -16.84
CA GLY A 25 3.40 -18.22 -16.19
C GLY A 25 3.93 -19.42 -15.40
N PRO A 26 4.95 -19.23 -14.55
CA PRO A 26 5.55 -20.31 -13.76
C PRO A 26 4.64 -20.70 -12.58
N ALA A 27 3.81 -21.73 -12.77
CA ALA A 27 2.92 -22.26 -11.73
C ALA A 27 3.64 -22.66 -10.41
N PRO A 28 4.84 -23.27 -10.42
CA PRO A 28 5.57 -23.56 -9.19
C PRO A 28 5.93 -22.31 -8.37
N ALA A 29 6.30 -21.21 -9.04
CA ALA A 29 6.60 -19.96 -8.37
C ALA A 29 5.34 -19.29 -7.79
N ALA A 30 4.20 -19.40 -8.48
CA ALA A 30 2.91 -18.97 -7.96
C ALA A 30 2.51 -19.73 -6.68
N ALA A 31 2.74 -21.05 -6.64
CA ALA A 31 2.52 -21.87 -5.46
C ALA A 31 3.46 -21.47 -4.30
N ALA A 32 4.74 -21.23 -4.59
CA ALA A 32 5.70 -20.73 -3.60
C ALA A 32 5.29 -19.35 -3.04
N ASN A 33 4.79 -18.46 -3.90
CA ASN A 33 4.26 -17.17 -3.48
C ASN A 33 3.07 -17.34 -2.52
N ALA A 34 2.14 -18.25 -2.82
CA ALA A 34 0.99 -18.53 -1.96
C ALA A 34 1.40 -18.92 -0.53
N VAL A 35 2.45 -19.74 -0.39
CA VAL A 35 3.02 -20.10 0.91
C VAL A 35 3.69 -18.89 1.57
N SER A 36 4.58 -18.20 0.82
CA SER A 36 5.38 -17.09 1.34
C SER A 36 4.56 -15.90 1.85
N LEU A 37 3.31 -15.73 1.39
CA LEU A 37 2.41 -14.66 1.84
C LEU A 37 2.31 -14.57 3.37
N SER A 38 2.36 -15.71 4.06
CA SER A 38 2.29 -15.80 5.52
C SER A 38 3.52 -16.42 6.17
N THR A 39 4.57 -16.77 5.42
CA THR A 39 5.75 -17.47 5.96
C THR A 39 7.08 -16.81 5.65
N LEU A 40 7.13 -15.80 4.77
CA LEU A 40 8.39 -15.13 4.44
C LEU A 40 8.94 -14.40 5.67
N GLU A 41 10.06 -14.86 6.21
CA GLU A 41 10.76 -14.17 7.29
C GLU A 41 11.62 -13.04 6.74
N TRP A 42 11.48 -11.83 7.30
CA TRP A 42 12.23 -10.66 6.88
C TRP A 42 12.33 -9.64 8.02
N ALA A 43 13.16 -8.60 7.88
CA ALA A 43 13.38 -7.63 8.97
C ALA A 43 13.56 -6.18 8.45
N PRO A 44 12.49 -5.53 7.95
CA PRO A 44 12.59 -4.18 7.36
C PRO A 44 12.97 -3.09 8.37
N PHE A 45 12.64 -3.29 9.65
CA PHE A 45 12.85 -2.31 10.71
C PHE A 45 13.77 -2.81 11.83
N ARG A 46 14.71 -3.70 11.50
CA ARG A 46 15.58 -4.42 12.47
C ARG A 46 14.82 -5.31 13.47
N ARG A 47 13.52 -5.49 13.26
CA ARG A 47 12.67 -6.44 14.00
C ARG A 47 12.20 -7.51 13.01
N PRO A 48 12.27 -8.80 13.36
CA PRO A 48 11.72 -9.85 12.54
C PRO A 48 10.21 -9.66 12.31
N GLU A 49 9.80 -9.80 11.06
CA GLU A 49 8.43 -9.84 10.58
C GLU A 49 8.22 -11.12 9.77
N ILE A 50 6.97 -11.59 9.70
CA ILE A 50 6.60 -12.81 8.98
C ILE A 50 5.50 -12.47 7.96
N GLY A 51 5.70 -12.94 6.74
CA GLY A 51 4.79 -12.78 5.63
C GLY A 51 4.84 -11.40 5.00
N TRP A 52 4.15 -11.29 3.87
CA TRP A 52 4.07 -10.06 3.07
C TRP A 52 2.67 -9.80 2.51
N ALA A 53 1.65 -10.55 2.96
CA ALA A 53 0.28 -10.45 2.43
C ALA A 53 -0.28 -9.02 2.42
N ILE A 54 -0.01 -8.22 3.46
CA ILE A 54 -0.46 -6.83 3.54
C ILE A 54 0.16 -5.93 2.46
N TYR A 55 1.30 -6.33 1.90
CA TYR A 55 2.02 -5.62 0.85
C TYR A 55 1.65 -6.11 -0.55
N ALA A 56 0.87 -7.19 -0.69
CA ALA A 56 0.60 -7.79 -1.99
C ALA A 56 0.04 -6.82 -3.05
N PRO A 57 -0.92 -5.92 -2.72
CA PRO A 57 -1.37 -4.91 -3.68
C PRO A 57 -0.26 -3.96 -4.13
N ARG A 58 0.67 -3.62 -3.23
CA ARG A 58 1.79 -2.73 -3.51
C ARG A 58 2.88 -3.42 -4.35
N VAL A 59 3.14 -4.71 -4.08
CA VAL A 59 4.03 -5.54 -4.92
C VAL A 59 3.45 -5.65 -6.33
N ALA A 60 2.15 -5.94 -6.46
CA ALA A 60 1.50 -6.05 -7.76
C ALA A 60 1.62 -4.75 -8.57
N ALA A 61 1.43 -3.59 -7.92
CA ALA A 61 1.62 -2.29 -8.55
C ALA A 61 3.08 -2.03 -8.97
N GLU A 62 4.06 -2.40 -8.14
CA GLU A 62 5.50 -2.25 -8.44
C GLU A 62 5.95 -3.09 -9.64
N ILE A 63 5.43 -4.32 -9.77
CA ILE A 63 5.77 -5.22 -10.89
C ILE A 63 4.86 -5.03 -12.11
N GLY A 64 3.91 -4.11 -12.04
CA GLY A 64 3.01 -3.77 -13.15
C GLY A 64 2.01 -4.88 -13.51
N THR A 65 1.43 -5.54 -12.51
CA THR A 65 0.40 -6.57 -12.72
C THR A 65 -0.89 -6.29 -11.95
N ILE A 66 -1.99 -6.80 -12.48
CA ILE A 66 -3.30 -6.86 -11.83
C ILE A 66 -3.59 -8.24 -11.24
N CYS A 67 -2.74 -9.23 -11.53
CA CYS A 67 -2.95 -10.60 -11.12
C CYS A 67 -2.65 -10.79 -9.62
N GLY A 68 -3.39 -11.69 -8.98
CA GLY A 68 -3.21 -11.99 -7.56
C GLY A 68 -1.88 -12.68 -7.27
N PRO A 69 -1.32 -12.54 -6.05
CA PRO A 69 0.01 -13.06 -5.70
C PRO A 69 0.17 -14.58 -5.86
N THR A 70 -0.93 -15.32 -5.86
CA THR A 70 -0.97 -16.79 -5.98
C THR A 70 -1.13 -17.28 -7.42
N THR A 71 -1.04 -16.38 -8.41
CA THR A 71 -1.32 -16.70 -9.82
C THR A 71 -0.03 -16.82 -10.65
N PRO A 72 0.00 -17.67 -11.69
CA PRO A 72 1.13 -17.75 -12.63
C PRO A 72 1.50 -16.40 -13.27
N GLY A 73 0.51 -15.57 -13.62
CA GLY A 73 0.73 -14.27 -14.24
C GLY A 73 1.40 -13.25 -13.31
N PHE A 74 1.12 -13.31 -12.00
CA PHE A 74 1.87 -12.53 -11.02
C PHE A 74 3.33 -12.98 -10.97
N ALA A 75 3.58 -14.30 -10.90
CA ALA A 75 4.93 -14.83 -10.85
C ALA A 75 5.73 -14.47 -12.13
N ALA A 76 5.10 -14.51 -13.31
CA ALA A 76 5.72 -14.07 -14.56
C ALA A 76 6.05 -12.57 -14.57
N ALA A 77 5.17 -11.73 -14.03
CA ALA A 77 5.45 -10.29 -13.89
C ALA A 77 6.62 -10.04 -12.92
N LEU A 78 6.67 -10.78 -11.83
CA LEU A 78 7.76 -10.69 -10.87
C LEU A 78 9.09 -11.14 -11.47
N GLN A 79 9.13 -12.21 -12.28
CA GLN A 79 10.34 -12.61 -13.01
C GLN A 79 10.89 -11.48 -13.89
N ARG A 80 10.01 -10.81 -14.65
CA ARG A 80 10.41 -9.68 -15.49
C ARG A 80 10.96 -8.53 -14.67
N TRP A 81 10.28 -8.17 -13.58
CA TRP A 81 10.77 -7.13 -12.68
C TRP A 81 12.11 -7.52 -12.04
N GLN A 82 12.25 -8.75 -11.55
CA GLN A 82 13.50 -9.25 -10.96
C GLN A 82 14.65 -9.16 -11.95
N SER A 83 14.46 -9.67 -13.18
CA SER A 83 15.44 -9.59 -14.25
C SER A 83 15.83 -8.14 -14.58
N ALA A 84 14.84 -7.25 -14.73
CA ALA A 84 15.07 -5.83 -15.00
C ALA A 84 15.79 -5.08 -13.86
N ASN A 85 15.80 -5.66 -12.65
CA ASN A 85 16.43 -5.08 -11.46
C ASN A 85 17.65 -5.88 -10.98
N ASN A 86 18.23 -6.73 -11.84
CA ASN A 86 19.43 -7.53 -11.58
C ASN A 86 19.30 -8.53 -10.40
N PHE A 87 18.10 -9.06 -10.19
CA PHE A 87 17.83 -10.19 -9.29
C PHE A 87 17.70 -11.50 -10.08
N ALA A 88 17.82 -12.62 -9.38
CA ALA A 88 17.45 -13.91 -9.96
C ALA A 88 15.95 -13.90 -10.31
N ALA A 89 15.63 -14.20 -11.57
CA ALA A 89 14.26 -14.18 -12.11
C ALA A 89 13.47 -15.43 -11.68
N SER A 90 13.31 -15.62 -10.37
CA SER A 90 12.63 -16.79 -9.79
C SER A 90 11.11 -16.72 -9.91
N GLY A 91 10.55 -15.50 -9.97
CA GLY A 91 9.10 -15.28 -9.91
C GLY A 91 8.52 -15.48 -8.51
N VAL A 92 9.39 -15.67 -7.52
CA VAL A 92 9.04 -15.82 -6.11
C VAL A 92 9.41 -14.54 -5.37
N VAL A 93 8.51 -14.04 -4.52
CA VAL A 93 8.81 -12.94 -3.60
C VAL A 93 9.76 -13.47 -2.53
N ASP A 94 11.04 -13.18 -2.72
CA ASP A 94 12.11 -13.51 -1.78
C ASP A 94 12.54 -12.28 -0.97
N VAL A 95 13.34 -12.51 0.08
CA VAL A 95 13.80 -11.43 0.97
C VAL A 95 14.55 -10.34 0.20
N PRO A 96 15.52 -10.64 -0.70
CA PRO A 96 16.24 -9.59 -1.43
C PRO A 96 15.34 -8.72 -2.31
N SER A 97 14.47 -9.33 -3.13
CA SER A 97 13.56 -8.57 -4.00
C SER A 97 12.58 -7.73 -3.18
N PHE A 98 12.02 -8.32 -2.12
CA PHE A 98 11.05 -7.62 -1.29
C PHE A 98 11.66 -6.47 -0.48
N ALA A 99 12.86 -6.65 0.05
CA ALA A 99 13.61 -5.59 0.74
C ALA A 99 13.93 -4.42 -0.21
N ALA A 100 14.32 -4.71 -1.46
CA ALA A 100 14.59 -3.70 -2.47
C ALA A 100 13.32 -2.89 -2.83
N MET A 101 12.19 -3.56 -3.03
CA MET A 101 10.90 -2.91 -3.25
C MET A 101 10.52 -2.01 -2.08
N ASN A 102 10.56 -2.53 -0.85
CA ASN A 102 10.21 -1.79 0.36
C ASN A 102 11.10 -0.56 0.57
N MET A 103 12.40 -0.69 0.29
CA MET A 103 13.34 0.44 0.33
C MET A 103 12.91 1.51 -0.68
N ARG A 104 12.68 1.15 -1.95
CA ARG A 104 12.23 2.11 -2.97
C ARG A 104 10.97 2.87 -2.55
N TRP A 105 9.96 2.14 -2.05
CA TRP A 105 8.72 2.78 -1.59
C TRP A 105 8.95 3.71 -0.41
N THR A 106 9.82 3.32 0.51
CA THR A 106 10.16 4.14 1.68
C THR A 106 10.87 5.42 1.25
N LEU A 107 11.84 5.32 0.34
CA LEU A 107 12.59 6.48 -0.14
C LEU A 107 11.76 7.42 -1.03
N ALA A 108 10.73 6.90 -1.69
CA ALA A 108 9.79 7.67 -2.50
C ALA A 108 8.71 8.41 -1.67
N ARG A 109 8.66 8.21 -0.35
CA ARG A 109 7.71 8.95 0.50
C ARG A 109 8.08 10.43 0.49
N GLN A 110 7.09 11.29 0.23
CA GLN A 110 7.28 12.74 0.18
C GLN A 110 8.00 13.30 1.42
N PHE A 111 7.63 12.81 2.61
CA PHE A 111 8.29 13.19 3.85
C PHE A 111 9.80 12.83 3.85
N VAL A 112 10.15 11.63 3.38
CA VAL A 112 11.56 11.18 3.30
C VAL A 112 12.33 12.00 2.26
N MET A 113 11.71 12.27 1.10
CA MET A 113 12.33 13.10 0.07
C MET A 113 12.60 14.53 0.56
N GLN A 114 11.64 15.15 1.26
CA GLN A 114 11.77 16.52 1.77
C GLN A 114 12.82 16.61 2.89
N THR A 115 12.75 15.71 3.87
CA THR A 115 13.68 15.70 5.01
C THR A 115 15.13 15.39 4.61
N ARG A 116 15.35 14.58 3.57
CA ARG A 116 16.69 14.37 2.97
C ARG A 116 17.32 15.65 2.42
N GLY A 117 16.50 16.60 1.98
CA GLY A 117 16.95 17.92 1.52
C GLY A 117 17.15 18.93 2.67
N GLY A 118 17.09 18.50 3.93
CA GLY A 118 17.17 19.37 5.10
C GLY A 118 15.86 20.08 5.46
N ALA A 119 14.77 19.84 4.74
CA ALA A 119 13.47 20.41 5.06
C ALA A 119 12.79 19.58 6.17
N CYS A 120 12.94 20.01 7.42
CA CYS A 120 12.11 19.57 8.52
C CYS A 120 11.07 20.66 8.82
N PRO A 121 9.77 20.42 8.64
CA PRO A 121 8.77 21.43 8.95
C PRO A 121 8.73 21.69 10.46
N GLU A 122 8.62 22.96 10.85
CA GLU A 122 8.35 23.34 12.24
C GLU A 122 7.11 22.61 12.77
N PRO A 123 7.10 22.24 14.07
CA PRO A 123 5.94 21.61 14.68
C PRO A 123 4.71 22.53 14.56
N PRO A 124 3.51 21.98 14.35
CA PRO A 124 2.30 22.78 14.27
C PRO A 124 2.05 23.53 15.58
N VAL A 125 1.69 24.82 15.47
CA VAL A 125 1.18 25.59 16.61
C VAL A 125 -0.15 25.00 17.10
N ALA A 126 -0.50 25.22 18.37
CA ALA A 126 -1.72 24.66 18.97
C ALA A 126 -3.00 24.97 18.16
N ALA A 127 -3.10 26.17 17.57
CA ALA A 127 -4.24 26.57 16.74
C ALA A 127 -4.38 25.79 15.42
N ALA A 128 -3.31 25.11 14.96
CA ALA A 128 -3.33 24.26 13.76
C ALA A 128 -3.74 22.81 14.07
N LEU A 129 -3.91 22.46 15.34
CA LEU A 129 -4.32 21.14 15.77
C LEU A 129 -5.85 21.02 15.85
N ALA A 130 -6.35 19.83 15.55
CA ALA A 130 -7.73 19.42 15.75
C ALA A 130 -7.78 18.11 16.53
N THR A 131 -8.81 17.96 17.35
CA THR A 131 -9.05 16.76 18.15
C THR A 131 -9.87 15.75 17.35
N ALA A 132 -9.40 14.50 17.29
CA ALA A 132 -10.19 13.39 16.80
C ALA A 132 -11.38 13.12 17.74
N THR A 133 -12.53 12.73 17.18
CA THR A 133 -13.68 12.36 18.01
C THR A 133 -13.39 11.06 18.77
N PRO A 134 -14.08 10.78 19.90
CA PRO A 134 -13.86 9.55 20.66
C PRO A 134 -14.03 8.26 19.82
N GLY A 135 -14.91 8.28 18.82
CA GLY A 135 -15.12 7.14 17.91
C GLY A 135 -14.09 7.03 16.77
N GLU A 136 -13.22 8.02 16.60
CA GLU A 136 -12.09 8.00 15.67
C GLU A 136 -10.80 7.55 16.36
N SER A 137 -10.70 7.72 17.69
CA SER A 137 -9.54 7.34 18.50
C SER A 137 -9.60 5.90 19.01
N TYR A 138 -8.45 5.23 19.01
CA TYR A 138 -8.30 3.92 19.63
C TYR A 138 -8.53 4.00 21.14
N GLY A 139 -9.54 3.28 21.65
CA GLY A 139 -9.88 3.26 23.06
C GLY A 139 -10.42 4.59 23.61
N GLY A 140 -10.94 5.49 22.75
CA GLY A 140 -11.51 6.77 23.17
C GLY A 140 -10.49 7.81 23.65
N LYS A 141 -9.19 7.59 23.40
CA LYS A 141 -8.12 8.53 23.78
C LYS A 141 -8.34 9.91 23.15
N THR A 142 -8.03 10.96 23.91
CA THR A 142 -7.90 12.31 23.33
C THR A 142 -6.67 12.34 22.45
N ILE A 143 -6.87 12.46 21.13
CA ILE A 143 -5.78 12.52 20.15
C ILE A 143 -5.92 13.80 19.34
N THR A 144 -4.86 14.58 19.30
CA THR A 144 -4.74 15.77 18.46
C THR A 144 -3.83 15.48 17.28
N VAL A 145 -4.17 16.02 16.12
CA VAL A 145 -3.37 15.97 14.89
C VAL A 145 -3.55 17.29 14.15
N ARG A 146 -2.74 17.58 13.12
CA ARG A 146 -3.01 18.74 12.26
C ARG A 146 -4.42 18.66 11.65
N ALA A 147 -5.12 19.79 11.57
CA ALA A 147 -6.51 19.84 11.11
C ALA A 147 -6.69 19.33 9.66
N ASP A 148 -5.75 19.67 8.78
CA ASP A 148 -5.72 19.19 7.39
C ASP A 148 -5.49 17.68 7.30
N ALA A 149 -4.56 17.15 8.11
CA ALA A 149 -4.29 15.72 8.22
C ALA A 149 -5.51 14.94 8.75
N LEU A 150 -6.23 15.46 9.74
CA LEU A 150 -7.48 14.85 10.23
C LEU A 150 -8.54 14.79 9.12
N THR A 151 -8.66 15.87 8.35
CA THR A 151 -9.58 15.93 7.20
C THR A 151 -9.21 14.91 6.13
N ALA A 152 -7.93 14.80 5.79
CA ALA A 152 -7.43 13.81 4.83
C ALA A 152 -7.66 12.39 5.32
N TRP A 153 -7.39 12.11 6.61
CA TRP A 153 -7.63 10.80 7.22
C TRP A 153 -9.12 10.43 7.18
N ARG A 154 -10.04 11.37 7.46
CA ARG A 154 -11.49 11.13 7.36
C ARG A 154 -11.90 10.75 5.94
N ARG A 155 -11.35 11.41 4.91
CA ARG A 155 -11.58 11.07 3.50
C ARG A 155 -11.05 9.68 3.16
N LEU A 156 -9.86 9.32 3.65
CA LEU A 156 -9.27 7.99 3.48
C LEU A 156 -10.14 6.92 4.11
N VAL A 157 -10.59 7.11 5.37
CA VAL A 157 -11.46 6.13 6.06
C VAL A 157 -12.80 6.00 5.35
N ALA A 158 -13.39 7.11 4.88
CA ALA A 158 -14.61 7.08 4.10
C ALA A 158 -14.45 6.30 2.79
N ALA A 159 -13.34 6.50 2.08
CA ALA A 159 -13.03 5.73 0.87
C ALA A 159 -12.82 4.24 1.17
N ALA A 160 -11.99 3.91 2.15
CA ALA A 160 -11.73 2.54 2.54
C ALA A 160 -13.00 1.80 3.00
N ARG A 161 -13.94 2.49 3.65
CA ARG A 161 -15.26 1.94 4.00
C ARG A 161 -16.17 1.74 2.78
N ARG A 162 -16.01 2.47 1.67
CA ARG A 162 -16.76 2.15 0.44
C ARG A 162 -16.22 0.87 -0.20
N ASP A 163 -14.90 0.71 -0.19
CA ASP A 163 -14.23 -0.32 -0.98
C ASP A 163 -14.09 -1.65 -0.23
N LEU A 164 -14.08 -1.63 1.11
CA LEU A 164 -13.79 -2.80 1.94
C LEU A 164 -14.95 -3.12 2.90
N PRO A 165 -15.77 -4.16 2.63
CA PRO A 165 -16.88 -4.57 3.48
C PRO A 165 -16.49 -4.92 4.93
N GLY A 166 -15.23 -5.31 5.17
CA GLY A 166 -14.69 -5.54 6.51
C GLY A 166 -14.65 -4.27 7.35
N LEU A 167 -14.14 -3.16 6.80
CA LEU A 167 -14.07 -1.86 7.48
C LEU A 167 -15.45 -1.23 7.73
N ARG A 168 -16.46 -1.57 6.91
CA ARG A 168 -17.85 -1.16 7.16
C ARG A 168 -18.41 -1.82 8.42
N ARG A 169 -18.08 -3.09 8.63
CA ARG A 169 -18.61 -3.92 9.71
C ARG A 169 -17.88 -3.67 11.03
N ASP A 170 -16.56 -3.53 10.99
CA ASP A 170 -15.75 -3.29 12.19
C ASP A 170 -15.17 -1.88 12.19
N ARG A 171 -15.80 -0.99 12.97
CA ARG A 171 -15.38 0.42 13.10
C ARG A 171 -14.08 0.60 13.87
N ARG A 172 -13.54 -0.45 14.51
CA ARG A 172 -12.24 -0.38 15.21
C ARG A 172 -11.08 -0.29 14.22
N TRP A 173 -11.28 -0.77 13.00
CA TRP A 173 -10.26 -0.71 11.96
C TRP A 173 -10.01 0.75 11.56
N LEU A 174 -8.73 1.05 11.36
CA LEU A 174 -8.21 2.39 11.09
C LEU A 174 -8.42 3.43 12.21
N THR A 175 -8.82 3.05 13.43
CA THR A 175 -8.83 4.00 14.56
C THR A 175 -7.43 4.59 14.81
N ILE A 176 -7.39 5.86 15.16
CA ILE A 176 -6.15 6.59 15.37
C ILE A 176 -5.54 6.12 16.69
N PHE A 177 -4.34 5.53 16.64
CA PHE A 177 -3.66 5.03 17.83
C PHE A 177 -2.79 6.10 18.52
N SER A 178 -2.21 7.00 17.72
CA SER A 178 -1.30 8.06 18.18
C SER A 178 -1.40 9.28 17.25
N GLY A 179 -1.10 10.46 17.78
CA GLY A 179 -1.14 11.74 17.06
C GLY A 179 0.04 12.63 17.43
N PHE A 180 -0.19 13.94 17.42
CA PHE A 180 0.81 14.95 17.78
C PHE A 180 1.26 14.80 19.24
N ARG A 181 2.57 14.91 19.45
CA ARG A 181 3.21 15.08 20.76
C ARG A 181 4.04 16.35 20.70
N PRO A 182 3.87 17.30 21.63
CA PRO A 182 4.72 18.48 21.66
C PRO A 182 6.17 18.06 21.96
N PRO A 183 7.18 18.75 21.40
CA PRO A 183 8.59 18.38 21.55
C PRO A 183 9.02 18.18 23.01
N LEU A 184 8.58 19.08 23.90
CA LEU A 184 8.87 19.01 25.34
C LEU A 184 8.40 17.70 26.02
N ASP A 185 7.37 17.04 25.47
CA ASP A 185 6.85 15.78 25.99
C ASP A 185 7.49 14.55 25.33
N ASP A 186 8.14 14.71 24.16
CA ASP A 186 8.79 13.61 23.42
C ASP A 186 10.27 13.43 23.82
N ASP A 187 10.94 14.50 24.30
CA ASP A 187 12.33 14.51 24.80
C ASP A 187 12.51 13.86 26.20
N LEU A 188 11.41 13.51 26.89
CA LEU A 188 11.44 12.88 28.22
C LEU A 188 11.54 11.34 28.17
N ARG A 189 12.08 10.76 27.08
CA ARG A 189 12.22 9.30 26.88
C ARG A 189 13.64 8.82 26.73
#